data_AF-A0A250IRG4-F1
#
_entry.id   AF-A0A250IRG4-F1
#
_cell.length_a   1.000
_cell.length_b   1.000
_cell.length_c   1.000
_cell.angle_alpha   90.00
_cell.angle_beta   90.00
_cell.angle_gamma   90.00
#
_symmetry.space_group_name_H-M   'P 1'
#
loop_
_entity.id
_entity.type
_entity.pdbx_description
1 polymer ?
#
loop_
_entity_poly.entity_id
_entity_poly.type
_entity_poly.pdbx_seq_one_letter_code
_entity_poly.pdbx_strand_id
1 'polypeptide(L)'
;MSTDTKGWSRRQLLVASGLGVAGGSLLAAGEARAEVSPKHLPPGRPGRDYTPVVVPNGSKLPWKVVDGVKVFHLVAEEVEHTFAPGLQARCWGYNGRVHGPLIEAVEGDRVRFYVTNRLPAPTTVHWHGLLLPNGMDGVGGLNQRAIAPGETFQYEFTLRQSGTLMYHSHHDEMTQIALGMVGLFVVHPRQPPRGPKVDRDFAFMLHEWKLDPGARRPNPNEMTDFNLLTLNGKAFPGTAPMVVRTGQRVRIRLGNLGPMDHHPIHLHGYQFRITETDGGRVPESAQWSDTTVLVPVGSTRTVEFVADEPGDWAMHCHMTHHVMNQMGHGMPNLIGLKPEGFDEKVRALLPDYMTMGHTGMGDMEEMGMPVPANSIPMVGGHGRYGGITMGGMFTVLKVRDGLTSYADPGWYENPLSTQARGAERAELLRDGIDVDGQPGAIDDEGA
;
A
#
# COMPACT_ATOMS: atom_id res chain seq x y z
N MET A 1 -53.23 -62.98 -3.22
CA MET A 1 -52.82 -61.63 -3.64
C MET A 1 -51.54 -61.29 -2.90
N SER A 2 -50.36 -61.09 -3.47
CA SER A 2 -49.76 -61.26 -4.82
C SER A 2 -48.26 -61.04 -4.52
N THR A 3 -47.36 -62.03 -4.64
CA THR A 3 -46.47 -62.30 -5.81
C THR A 3 -45.67 -61.04 -6.25
N ASP A 4 -44.37 -61.00 -6.51
CA ASP A 4 -43.39 -61.93 -7.12
C ASP A 4 -41.96 -61.39 -6.84
N THR A 5 -40.98 -62.15 -6.34
CA THR A 5 -39.98 -63.04 -7.00
C THR A 5 -38.87 -62.39 -7.84
N LYS A 6 -37.60 -62.71 -7.47
CA LYS A 6 -36.43 -63.17 -8.30
C LYS A 6 -35.12 -62.63 -7.70
N GLY A 7 -34.06 -63.39 -7.44
CA GLY A 7 -33.78 -64.81 -7.64
C GLY A 7 -32.28 -65.07 -7.36
N TRP A 8 -31.95 -66.24 -6.81
CA TRP A 8 -30.58 -66.75 -6.69
C TRP A 8 -30.41 -68.05 -7.52
N SER A 9 -29.36 -68.08 -8.34
CA SER A 9 -28.53 -69.23 -8.81
C SER A 9 -29.10 -70.31 -9.75
N ARG A 10 -28.27 -70.80 -10.71
CA ARG A 10 -27.64 -72.15 -10.73
C ARG A 10 -27.00 -72.56 -12.09
N ARG A 11 -25.88 -73.32 -11.99
CA ARG A 11 -25.16 -74.18 -12.98
C ARG A 11 -24.22 -73.44 -13.94
N GLN A 12 -22.94 -73.80 -14.13
CA GLN A 12 -22.25 -75.11 -14.24
C GLN A 12 -20.87 -75.02 -13.53
N LEU A 13 -20.40 -75.90 -12.63
CA LEU A 13 -19.95 -77.31 -12.73
C LEU A 13 -18.70 -77.53 -13.62
N LEU A 14 -17.50 -77.63 -13.00
CA LEU A 14 -16.55 -78.76 -13.15
C LEU A 14 -15.30 -78.58 -12.27
N VAL A 15 -14.95 -79.66 -11.57
CA VAL A 15 -13.70 -79.88 -10.82
C VAL A 15 -12.77 -80.71 -11.69
N ALA A 16 -11.48 -80.35 -11.77
CA ALA A 16 -10.41 -81.25 -12.21
C ALA A 16 -9.09 -80.94 -11.48
N SER A 17 -8.71 -81.91 -10.67
CA SER A 17 -7.41 -82.39 -10.16
C SER A 17 -6.09 -81.74 -10.60
N GLY A 18 -5.17 -81.57 -9.63
CA GLY A 18 -3.82 -82.17 -9.72
C GLY A 18 -2.59 -81.28 -9.95
N LEU A 19 -1.79 -81.11 -8.88
CA LEU A 19 -0.32 -81.12 -8.80
C LEU A 19 0.55 -80.31 -9.80
N GLY A 20 1.39 -79.42 -9.27
CA GLY A 20 2.83 -79.42 -9.63
C GLY A 20 3.47 -78.10 -10.11
N VAL A 21 4.29 -77.52 -9.23
CA VAL A 21 5.63 -76.90 -9.49
C VAL A 21 5.74 -75.65 -10.37
N ALA A 22 6.12 -74.55 -9.69
CA ALA A 22 7.09 -73.50 -10.01
C ALA A 22 7.21 -72.92 -11.44
N GLY A 23 7.11 -71.59 -11.53
CA GLY A 23 7.71 -70.84 -12.64
C GLY A 23 7.20 -69.41 -12.82
N GLY A 24 7.94 -68.45 -12.28
CA GLY A 24 8.17 -67.11 -12.83
C GLY A 24 7.00 -66.25 -13.32
N SER A 25 6.79 -65.13 -12.63
CA SER A 25 6.71 -63.75 -13.17
C SER A 25 5.70 -62.92 -12.37
N LEU A 26 6.20 -62.21 -11.36
CA LEU A 26 5.49 -61.08 -10.76
C LEU A 26 5.39 -59.98 -11.83
N LEU A 27 4.23 -59.88 -12.48
CA LEU A 27 3.86 -58.68 -13.22
C LEU A 27 3.64 -57.56 -12.20
N ALA A 28 4.71 -56.80 -11.93
CA ALA A 28 4.59 -55.49 -11.32
C ALA A 28 3.86 -54.59 -12.33
N ALA A 29 2.54 -54.47 -12.18
CA ALA A 29 1.77 -53.40 -12.79
C ALA A 29 2.20 -52.10 -12.11
N GLY A 30 3.30 -51.52 -12.58
CA GLY A 30 3.62 -50.13 -12.32
C GLY A 30 2.57 -49.28 -13.03
N GLU A 31 1.61 -48.76 -12.28
CA GLU A 31 0.90 -47.55 -12.70
C GLU A 31 1.94 -46.44 -12.74
N ALA A 32 2.60 -46.31 -13.91
CA ALA A 32 3.27 -45.09 -14.28
C ALA A 32 2.19 -44.01 -14.36
N ARG A 33 1.94 -43.34 -13.23
CA ARG A 33 1.34 -42.01 -13.25
C ARG A 33 2.25 -41.19 -14.14
N ALA A 34 1.83 -40.96 -15.37
CA ALA A 34 2.44 -39.96 -16.22
C ALA A 34 2.42 -38.66 -15.40
N GLU A 35 3.57 -38.26 -14.87
CA GLU A 35 3.77 -36.90 -14.42
C GLU A 35 3.52 -36.04 -15.66
N VAL A 36 2.31 -35.49 -15.74
CA VAL A 36 2.03 -34.38 -16.64
C VAL A 36 2.90 -33.25 -16.13
N SER A 37 4.14 -33.19 -16.63
CA SER A 37 5.01 -32.05 -16.42
C SER A 37 4.19 -30.84 -16.83
N PRO A 38 3.88 -29.90 -15.92
CA PRO A 38 3.07 -28.75 -16.27
C PRO A 38 3.73 -28.09 -17.48
N LYS A 39 2.98 -27.93 -18.59
CA LYS A 39 3.46 -27.15 -19.72
C LYS A 39 3.91 -25.80 -19.16
N HIS A 40 5.22 -25.56 -19.13
CA HIS A 40 5.77 -24.32 -18.61
C HIS A 40 5.31 -23.22 -19.55
N LEU A 41 4.34 -22.41 -19.10
CA LEU A 41 3.89 -21.26 -19.87
C LEU A 41 5.00 -20.21 -19.86
N PRO A 42 5.23 -19.50 -20.97
CA PRO A 42 6.22 -18.44 -20.99
C PRO A 42 5.84 -17.35 -19.97
N PRO A 43 6.84 -16.74 -19.29
CA PRO A 43 6.60 -15.66 -18.36
C PRO A 43 5.76 -14.54 -18.97
N GLY A 44 4.78 -14.06 -18.19
CA GLY A 44 3.93 -12.97 -18.64
C GLY A 44 4.68 -11.66 -18.85
N ARG A 45 4.27 -10.88 -19.86
CA ARG A 45 4.91 -9.63 -20.29
C ARG A 45 4.02 -8.41 -20.03
N PRO A 46 4.58 -7.32 -19.45
CA PRO A 46 3.85 -6.08 -19.22
C PRO A 46 3.34 -5.49 -20.54
N GLY A 47 2.11 -4.96 -20.54
CA GLY A 47 1.46 -4.32 -21.69
C GLY A 47 0.92 -5.31 -22.74
N ARG A 48 1.37 -6.57 -22.71
CA ARG A 48 0.81 -7.66 -23.54
C ARG A 48 -0.18 -8.49 -22.75
N ASP A 49 0.27 -9.02 -21.61
CA ASP A 49 -0.48 -10.00 -20.83
C ASP A 49 -1.21 -9.36 -19.64
N TYR A 50 -0.76 -8.19 -19.18
CA TYR A 50 -1.35 -7.45 -18.07
C TYR A 50 -1.10 -5.92 -18.18
N THR A 51 -1.95 -5.11 -17.54
CA THR A 51 -1.73 -3.66 -17.39
C THR A 51 -0.59 -3.43 -16.38
N PRO A 52 0.53 -2.82 -16.78
CA PRO A 52 1.66 -2.63 -15.88
C PRO A 52 1.29 -1.69 -14.74
N VAL A 53 1.64 -2.08 -13.51
CA VAL A 53 1.37 -1.26 -12.32
C VAL A 53 2.26 0.01 -12.32
N VAL A 54 1.75 1.13 -11.86
CA VAL A 54 2.45 2.39 -11.63
C VAL A 54 2.72 2.49 -10.14
N VAL A 55 3.97 2.77 -9.77
CA VAL A 55 4.37 2.92 -8.37
C VAL A 55 4.86 4.35 -8.16
N PRO A 56 4.00 5.29 -7.74
CA PRO A 56 4.42 6.66 -7.46
C PRO A 56 5.62 6.67 -6.50
N ASN A 57 6.65 7.46 -6.84
CA ASN A 57 7.95 7.51 -6.16
C ASN A 57 8.75 6.18 -6.06
N GLY A 58 8.26 5.08 -6.64
CA GLY A 58 8.85 3.75 -6.53
C GLY A 58 9.51 3.25 -7.82
N SER A 59 9.81 1.96 -7.86
CA SER A 59 10.20 1.26 -9.08
C SER A 59 9.70 -0.18 -9.08
N LYS A 60 9.98 -0.87 -10.18
CA LYS A 60 9.76 -2.31 -10.33
C LYS A 60 11.08 -3.04 -10.24
N LEU A 61 11.04 -4.28 -9.74
CA LEU A 61 12.22 -5.12 -9.69
C LEU A 61 12.51 -5.64 -11.11
N PRO A 62 13.68 -5.35 -11.70
CA PRO A 62 14.00 -5.83 -13.03
C PRO A 62 14.15 -7.35 -13.01
N TRP A 63 13.86 -7.96 -14.15
CA TRP A 63 13.93 -9.40 -14.34
C TRP A 63 14.38 -9.76 -15.73
N LYS A 64 14.85 -11.00 -15.87
CA LYS A 64 15.17 -11.64 -17.15
C LYS A 64 14.61 -13.05 -17.18
N VAL A 65 14.47 -13.62 -18.36
CA VAL A 65 14.11 -15.03 -18.51
C VAL A 65 15.37 -15.85 -18.71
N VAL A 66 15.55 -16.90 -17.90
CA VAL A 66 16.61 -17.90 -18.06
C VAL A 66 15.94 -19.27 -18.00
N ASP A 67 16.07 -20.06 -19.06
CA ASP A 67 15.48 -21.42 -19.16
C ASP A 67 13.98 -21.47 -18.82
N GLY A 68 13.23 -20.46 -19.29
CA GLY A 68 11.79 -20.34 -19.03
C GLY A 68 11.41 -19.83 -17.63
N VAL A 69 12.39 -19.55 -16.77
CA VAL A 69 12.19 -19.03 -15.40
C VAL A 69 12.36 -17.51 -15.38
N LYS A 70 11.46 -16.81 -14.70
CA LYS A 70 11.56 -15.36 -14.46
C LYS A 70 12.52 -15.12 -13.29
N VAL A 71 13.72 -14.63 -13.59
CA VAL A 71 14.81 -14.45 -12.62
C VAL A 71 14.89 -13.00 -12.16
N PHE A 72 14.92 -12.82 -10.85
CA PHE A 72 15.05 -11.56 -10.15
C PHE A 72 16.29 -11.55 -9.24
N HIS A 73 16.82 -10.35 -8.96
CA HIS A 73 17.89 -10.14 -7.99
C HIS A 73 17.48 -9.06 -6.99
N LEU A 74 17.16 -9.49 -5.77
CA LEU A 74 16.79 -8.61 -4.67
C LEU A 74 18.02 -8.41 -3.76
N VAL A 75 18.32 -7.18 -3.38
CA VAL A 75 19.51 -6.85 -2.58
C VAL A 75 19.08 -6.12 -1.33
N ALA A 76 19.23 -6.74 -0.16
CA ALA A 76 19.00 -6.10 1.13
C ALA A 76 20.22 -5.23 1.49
N GLU A 77 20.05 -3.92 1.70
CA GLU A 77 21.16 -3.00 1.97
C GLU A 77 20.73 -1.76 2.77
N GLU A 78 21.71 -1.06 3.36
CA GLU A 78 21.47 0.27 3.93
C GLU A 78 21.24 1.29 2.81
N VAL A 79 20.28 2.19 2.99
CA VAL A 79 19.85 3.17 2.00
C VAL A 79 19.76 4.55 2.65
N GLU A 80 20.42 5.54 2.08
CA GLU A 80 20.12 6.95 2.37
C GLU A 80 18.81 7.31 1.68
N HIS A 81 17.76 7.48 2.46
CA HIS A 81 16.40 7.67 1.97
C HIS A 81 15.90 9.08 2.29
N THR A 82 15.26 9.70 1.31
CA THR A 82 14.59 11.00 1.47
C THR A 82 13.09 10.77 1.62
N PHE A 83 12.50 11.14 2.76
CA PHE A 83 11.05 11.03 2.96
C PHE A 83 10.29 12.14 2.26
N ALA A 84 10.83 13.36 2.32
CA ALA A 84 10.35 14.56 1.68
C ALA A 84 11.52 15.55 1.56
N PRO A 85 11.42 16.61 0.73
CA PRO A 85 12.44 17.66 0.70
C PRO A 85 12.71 18.18 2.12
N GLY A 86 13.97 18.12 2.56
CA GLY A 86 14.38 18.54 3.91
C GLY A 86 14.51 17.41 4.95
N LEU A 87 13.91 16.24 4.73
CA LEU A 87 13.98 15.10 5.67
C LEU A 87 14.59 13.85 5.03
N GLN A 88 15.74 13.43 5.55
CA GLN A 88 16.46 12.24 5.11
C GLN A 88 16.86 11.36 6.29
N ALA A 89 16.90 10.05 6.08
CA ALA A 89 17.44 9.11 7.06
C ALA A 89 18.11 7.92 6.39
N ARG A 90 19.05 7.31 7.11
CA ARG A 90 19.61 6.01 6.79
C ARG A 90 18.66 4.92 7.25
N CYS A 91 17.99 4.33 6.28
CA CYS A 91 17.05 3.23 6.42
C CYS A 91 17.67 1.94 5.89
N TRP A 92 16.96 0.83 6.03
CA TRP A 92 17.26 -0.41 5.34
C TRP A 92 16.20 -0.65 4.26
N GLY A 93 16.62 -1.17 3.12
CA GLY A 93 15.71 -1.39 2.01
C GLY A 93 16.23 -2.41 1.02
N TYR A 94 15.56 -2.47 -0.13
CA TYR A 94 15.91 -3.40 -1.19
C TYR A 94 16.30 -2.65 -2.45
N ASN A 95 17.43 -3.02 -3.07
CA ASN A 95 17.91 -2.47 -4.34
C ASN A 95 18.02 -0.94 -4.33
N GLY A 96 18.68 -0.41 -3.29
CA GLY A 96 19.01 1.01 -3.12
C GLY A 96 17.83 1.93 -2.86
N ARG A 97 16.70 1.43 -2.32
CA ARG A 97 15.49 2.24 -2.08
C ARG A 97 14.66 1.75 -0.90
N VAL A 98 13.80 2.65 -0.44
CA VAL A 98 12.78 2.41 0.58
C VAL A 98 11.43 2.92 0.04
N HIS A 99 10.36 2.13 0.01
CA HIS A 99 10.36 0.67 0.21
C HIS A 99 10.98 -0.08 -0.97
N GLY A 100 11.10 -1.40 -0.83
CA GLY A 100 11.62 -2.27 -1.88
C GLY A 100 10.84 -2.15 -3.19
N PRO A 101 11.48 -2.45 -4.34
CA PRO A 101 10.83 -2.36 -5.63
C PRO A 101 9.64 -3.32 -5.75
N LEU A 102 8.59 -2.91 -6.48
CA LEU A 102 7.45 -3.77 -6.79
C LEU A 102 7.89 -4.98 -7.62
N ILE A 103 7.52 -6.17 -7.17
CA ILE A 103 7.67 -7.39 -7.95
C ILE A 103 6.37 -7.59 -8.75
N GLU A 104 6.47 -7.72 -10.07
CA GLU A 104 5.33 -8.06 -10.93
C GLU A 104 5.57 -9.40 -11.63
N ALA A 105 4.59 -10.28 -11.56
CA ALA A 105 4.57 -11.55 -12.28
C ALA A 105 3.14 -11.91 -12.70
N VAL A 106 3.00 -13.00 -13.45
CA VAL A 106 1.69 -13.55 -13.82
C VAL A 106 1.53 -14.91 -13.17
N GLU A 107 0.32 -15.23 -12.74
CA GLU A 107 -0.07 -16.55 -12.26
C GLU A 107 0.43 -17.65 -13.22
N GLY A 108 1.03 -18.69 -12.67
CA GLY A 108 1.68 -19.78 -13.39
C GLY A 108 3.14 -19.51 -13.79
N ASP A 109 3.66 -18.28 -13.63
CA ASP A 109 5.10 -18.02 -13.85
C ASP A 109 5.93 -18.85 -12.84
N ARG A 110 6.99 -19.51 -13.34
CA ARG A 110 8.08 -20.01 -12.50
C ARG A 110 9.01 -18.82 -12.21
N VAL A 111 9.20 -18.50 -10.94
CA VAL A 111 10.04 -17.38 -10.48
C VAL A 111 11.25 -17.89 -9.72
N ARG A 112 12.39 -17.22 -9.91
CA ARG A 112 13.62 -17.44 -9.15
C ARG A 112 14.12 -16.11 -8.62
N PHE A 113 14.30 -16.01 -7.32
CA PHE A 113 14.92 -14.87 -6.67
C PHE A 113 16.30 -15.25 -6.18
N TYR A 114 17.29 -14.44 -6.53
CA TYR A 114 18.54 -14.36 -5.79
C TYR A 114 18.42 -13.21 -4.81
N VAL A 115 18.60 -13.48 -3.51
CA VAL A 115 18.54 -12.48 -2.44
C VAL A 115 19.93 -12.31 -1.89
N THR A 116 20.58 -11.18 -2.16
CA THR A 116 21.90 -10.85 -1.61
C THR A 116 21.73 -10.00 -0.36
N ASN A 117 22.35 -10.41 0.75
CA ASN A 117 22.39 -9.63 1.97
C ASN A 117 23.64 -8.76 2.02
N ARG A 118 23.49 -7.44 1.99
CA ARG A 118 24.55 -6.44 2.23
C ARG A 118 24.35 -5.68 3.53
N LEU A 119 23.40 -6.07 4.35
CA LEU A 119 23.20 -5.52 5.68
C LEU A 119 24.33 -5.97 6.62
N PRO A 120 24.59 -5.23 7.70
CA PRO A 120 25.53 -5.67 8.74
C PRO A 120 24.96 -6.80 9.61
N ALA A 121 23.69 -7.16 9.44
CA ALA A 121 22.98 -8.19 10.20
C ALA A 121 22.47 -9.32 9.28
N PRO A 122 22.23 -10.54 9.81
CA PRO A 122 21.52 -11.56 9.06
C PRO A 122 20.12 -11.08 8.63
N THR A 123 19.58 -11.66 7.57
CA THR A 123 18.24 -11.33 7.08
C THR A 123 17.57 -12.56 6.47
N THR A 124 16.30 -12.44 6.13
CA THR A 124 15.59 -13.36 5.24
C THR A 124 14.57 -12.59 4.41
N VAL A 125 13.83 -13.25 3.52
CA VAL A 125 12.68 -12.65 2.83
C VAL A 125 11.52 -13.61 2.92
N HIS A 126 10.44 -13.19 3.58
CA HIS A 126 9.14 -13.84 3.55
C HIS A 126 8.26 -13.26 2.45
N TRP A 127 7.52 -14.13 1.78
CA TRP A 127 6.67 -13.82 0.63
C TRP A 127 5.21 -13.74 1.06
N HIS A 128 4.89 -12.71 1.81
CA HIS A 128 3.61 -12.53 2.49
C HIS A 128 2.40 -12.72 1.56
N GLY A 129 1.59 -13.73 1.88
CA GLY A 129 0.37 -14.10 1.17
C GLY A 129 0.56 -15.06 -0.02
N LEU A 130 1.80 -15.47 -0.35
CA LEU A 130 2.05 -16.44 -1.43
C LEU A 130 1.81 -17.90 -0.98
N LEU A 131 1.19 -18.71 -1.86
CA LEU A 131 1.07 -20.15 -1.66
C LEU A 131 2.28 -20.81 -2.30
N LEU A 132 3.23 -21.20 -1.45
CA LEU A 132 4.56 -21.67 -1.86
C LEU A 132 4.96 -22.96 -1.13
N PRO A 133 5.96 -23.72 -1.64
CA PRO A 133 6.53 -24.84 -0.91
C PRO A 133 7.10 -24.37 0.44
N ASN A 134 6.84 -25.10 1.52
CA ASN A 134 7.20 -24.70 2.89
C ASN A 134 8.67 -24.29 3.07
N GLY A 135 9.62 -24.93 2.38
CA GLY A 135 11.05 -24.56 2.45
C GLY A 135 11.45 -23.25 1.74
N MET A 136 10.51 -22.60 1.04
CA MET A 136 10.73 -21.33 0.34
C MET A 136 10.13 -20.13 1.09
N ASP A 137 9.63 -20.34 2.30
CA ASP A 137 8.76 -19.38 3.00
C ASP A 137 9.49 -18.19 3.63
N GLY A 138 10.79 -18.31 3.94
CA GLY A 138 11.56 -17.15 4.41
C GLY A 138 11.69 -16.98 5.91
N VAL A 139 11.06 -17.79 6.76
CA VAL A 139 11.20 -17.62 8.22
C VAL A 139 12.54 -18.20 8.70
N GLY A 140 13.41 -17.33 9.22
CA GLY A 140 14.72 -17.72 9.74
C GLY A 140 14.61 -18.58 11.00
N GLY A 141 15.26 -19.75 11.00
CA GLY A 141 15.23 -20.72 12.09
C GLY A 141 14.07 -21.72 12.02
N LEU A 142 13.04 -21.48 11.20
CA LEU A 142 11.89 -22.38 11.02
C LEU A 142 11.93 -23.09 9.67
N ASN A 143 11.79 -22.34 8.58
CA ASN A 143 11.72 -22.87 7.22
C ASN A 143 13.09 -22.93 6.55
N GLN A 144 14.01 -22.06 6.99
CA GLN A 144 15.36 -21.96 6.48
C GLN A 144 16.31 -21.38 7.54
N ARG A 145 17.61 -21.44 7.29
CA ARG A 145 18.58 -20.61 8.02
C ARG A 145 18.52 -19.14 7.54
N ALA A 146 18.98 -18.23 8.39
CA ALA A 146 19.17 -16.83 8.00
C ALA A 146 20.25 -16.70 6.90
N ILE A 147 20.11 -15.66 6.09
CA ILE A 147 21.06 -15.23 5.07
C ILE A 147 22.12 -14.38 5.76
N ALA A 148 23.35 -14.85 5.84
CA ALA A 148 24.43 -14.12 6.52
C ALA A 148 24.83 -12.85 5.74
N PRO A 149 25.44 -11.83 6.39
CA PRO A 149 26.04 -10.71 5.67
C PRO A 149 27.00 -11.16 4.56
N GLY A 150 26.86 -10.59 3.37
CA GLY A 150 27.61 -10.94 2.17
C GLY A 150 27.11 -12.17 1.41
N GLU A 151 26.17 -12.93 1.96
CA GLU A 151 25.65 -14.15 1.35
C GLU A 151 24.56 -13.84 0.30
N THR A 152 24.42 -14.74 -0.68
CA THR A 152 23.28 -14.75 -1.61
C THR A 152 22.49 -16.05 -1.49
N PHE A 153 21.19 -15.95 -1.26
CA PHE A 153 20.26 -17.06 -1.15
C PHE A 153 19.40 -17.20 -2.41
N GLN A 154 18.94 -18.42 -2.70
CA GLN A 154 18.02 -18.69 -3.79
C GLN A 154 16.63 -19.07 -3.26
N TYR A 155 15.60 -18.45 -3.82
CA TYR A 155 14.21 -18.90 -3.71
C TYR A 155 13.71 -19.23 -5.11
N GLU A 156 13.05 -20.38 -5.28
CA GLU A 156 12.48 -20.74 -6.57
C GLU A 156 11.17 -21.51 -6.41
N PHE A 157 10.10 -21.00 -7.02
CA PHE A 157 8.77 -21.60 -6.95
C PHE A 157 7.90 -21.16 -8.13
N THR A 158 6.77 -21.84 -8.31
CA THR A 158 5.74 -21.47 -9.29
C THR A 158 4.64 -20.71 -8.58
N LEU A 159 4.21 -19.59 -9.15
CA LEU A 159 3.08 -18.80 -8.64
C LEU A 159 1.77 -19.51 -8.98
N ARG A 160 0.95 -19.82 -7.97
CA ARG A 160 -0.28 -20.62 -8.13
C ARG A 160 -1.57 -19.83 -7.90
N GLN A 161 -1.44 -18.55 -7.57
CA GLN A 161 -2.55 -17.62 -7.40
C GLN A 161 -2.25 -16.29 -8.07
N SER A 162 -3.26 -15.42 -8.13
CA SER A 162 -3.14 -14.00 -8.47
C SER A 162 -3.61 -13.12 -7.32
N GLY A 163 -3.08 -11.91 -7.19
CA GLY A 163 -3.53 -10.92 -6.22
C GLY A 163 -2.50 -9.83 -5.95
N THR A 164 -2.88 -8.89 -5.07
CA THR A 164 -1.97 -7.93 -4.44
C THR A 164 -1.40 -8.54 -3.16
N LEU A 165 -0.12 -8.85 -3.17
CA LEU A 165 0.62 -9.49 -2.09
C LEU A 165 1.80 -8.61 -1.66
N MET A 166 2.60 -9.09 -0.71
CA MET A 166 3.72 -8.34 -0.16
C MET A 166 4.96 -9.23 0.01
N TYR A 167 6.10 -8.63 0.30
CA TYR A 167 7.28 -9.32 0.79
C TYR A 167 7.97 -8.46 1.84
N HIS A 168 8.62 -9.10 2.81
CA HIS A 168 9.35 -8.39 3.86
C HIS A 168 10.43 -9.26 4.48
N SER A 169 11.33 -8.64 5.24
CA SER A 169 12.24 -9.40 6.08
C SER A 169 11.46 -10.19 7.14
N HIS A 170 11.91 -11.40 7.41
CA HIS A 170 11.38 -12.24 8.48
C HIS A 170 12.50 -12.69 9.44
N HIS A 171 13.47 -11.80 9.63
CA HIS A 171 14.54 -11.90 10.62
C HIS A 171 14.62 -10.57 11.38
N ASP A 172 14.63 -10.63 12.71
CA ASP A 172 14.59 -9.44 13.57
C ASP A 172 13.53 -8.44 13.08
N GLU A 173 12.30 -8.96 12.94
CA GLU A 173 11.22 -8.35 12.17
C GLU A 173 10.92 -6.93 12.66
N MET A 174 10.85 -6.74 13.97
CA MET A 174 10.70 -5.43 14.61
C MET A 174 11.71 -4.42 14.07
N THR A 175 12.98 -4.78 14.04
CA THR A 175 14.05 -3.90 13.57
C THR A 175 14.01 -3.70 12.06
N GLN A 176 13.93 -4.79 11.29
CA GLN A 176 14.10 -4.71 9.85
C GLN A 176 12.89 -4.09 9.15
N ILE A 177 11.66 -4.41 9.59
CA ILE A 177 10.46 -3.75 9.08
C ILE A 177 10.45 -2.27 9.46
N ALA A 178 10.69 -1.93 10.74
CA ALA A 178 10.71 -0.52 11.16
C ALA A 178 11.79 0.32 10.44
N LEU A 179 12.86 -0.31 9.96
CA LEU A 179 13.88 0.33 9.13
C LEU A 179 13.55 0.34 7.63
N GLY A 180 12.50 -0.34 7.16
CA GLY A 180 11.96 -0.19 5.81
C GLY A 180 11.98 -1.44 4.92
N MET A 181 12.35 -2.60 5.47
CA MET A 181 12.53 -3.88 4.73
C MET A 181 11.20 -4.55 4.35
N VAL A 182 10.39 -3.83 3.57
CA VAL A 182 9.10 -4.29 3.04
C VAL A 182 8.97 -3.92 1.56
N GLY A 183 8.04 -4.58 0.86
CA GLY A 183 7.71 -4.25 -0.53
C GLY A 183 6.45 -4.97 -1.01
N LEU A 184 5.94 -4.55 -2.18
CA LEU A 184 4.75 -5.13 -2.79
C LEU A 184 5.11 -6.23 -3.80
N PHE A 185 4.26 -7.24 -3.90
CA PHE A 185 4.32 -8.28 -4.94
C PHE A 185 2.94 -8.41 -5.59
N VAL A 186 2.80 -7.96 -6.84
CA VAL A 186 1.57 -8.14 -7.62
C VAL A 186 1.72 -9.34 -8.55
N VAL A 187 0.83 -10.32 -8.38
CA VAL A 187 0.69 -11.44 -9.31
C VAL A 187 -0.59 -11.24 -10.12
N HIS A 188 -0.43 -10.91 -11.40
CA HIS A 188 -1.56 -10.71 -12.30
C HIS A 188 -2.21 -12.04 -12.68
N PRO A 189 -3.55 -12.11 -12.84
CA PRO A 189 -4.23 -13.33 -13.26
C PRO A 189 -3.80 -13.72 -14.67
N ARG A 190 -3.54 -15.01 -14.91
CA ARG A 190 -3.23 -15.50 -16.26
C ARG A 190 -4.43 -15.34 -17.19
N GLN A 191 -5.62 -15.55 -16.63
CA GLN A 191 -6.90 -15.39 -17.29
C GLN A 191 -7.65 -14.28 -16.57
N PRO A 192 -7.50 -13.01 -17.00
CA PRO A 192 -8.17 -11.91 -16.34
C PRO A 192 -9.69 -12.10 -16.41
N PRO A 193 -10.43 -11.67 -15.37
CA PRO A 193 -11.89 -11.71 -15.37
C PRO A 193 -12.48 -11.03 -16.62
N ARG A 194 -13.63 -11.54 -17.08
CA ARG A 194 -14.39 -10.88 -18.15
C ARG A 194 -14.83 -9.49 -17.66
N GLY A 195 -14.64 -8.47 -18.48
CA GLY A 195 -15.05 -7.10 -18.19
C GLY A 195 -14.12 -6.07 -18.82
N PRO A 196 -14.39 -4.77 -18.59
CA PRO A 196 -13.52 -3.69 -19.00
C PRO A 196 -12.14 -3.82 -18.37
N LYS A 197 -11.09 -3.62 -19.19
CA LYS A 197 -9.71 -3.61 -18.70
C LYS A 197 -9.49 -2.40 -17.79
N VAL A 198 -8.56 -2.55 -16.85
CA VAL A 198 -8.02 -1.44 -16.08
C VAL A 198 -7.03 -0.68 -16.97
N ASP A 199 -7.20 0.63 -17.09
CA ASP A 199 -6.34 1.51 -17.88
C ASP A 199 -5.12 1.99 -17.07
N ARG A 200 -5.33 2.23 -15.78
CA ARG A 200 -4.29 2.70 -14.84
C ARG A 200 -4.35 1.87 -13.57
N ASP A 201 -3.29 1.12 -13.29
CA ASP A 201 -3.14 0.30 -12.08
C ASP A 201 -2.06 0.94 -11.21
N PHE A 202 -2.38 1.44 -10.03
CA PHE A 202 -1.44 2.08 -9.10
C PHE A 202 -1.21 1.20 -7.88
N ALA A 203 -0.03 1.31 -7.27
CA ALA A 203 0.27 0.59 -6.04
C ALA A 203 0.99 1.46 -4.99
N PHE A 204 0.52 1.34 -3.75
CA PHE A 204 1.06 2.02 -2.59
C PHE A 204 1.30 1.05 -1.44
N MET A 205 2.53 1.06 -0.93
CA MET A 205 2.89 0.48 0.35
C MET A 205 2.73 1.56 1.43
N LEU A 206 1.90 1.26 2.41
CA LEU A 206 1.66 2.09 3.58
C LEU A 206 2.63 1.69 4.68
N HIS A 207 3.23 2.67 5.33
CA HIS A 207 4.18 2.45 6.41
C HIS A 207 4.33 3.68 7.28
N GLU A 208 4.78 3.45 8.51
CA GLU A 208 4.99 4.45 9.54
C GLU A 208 6.38 4.32 10.16
N TRP A 209 6.85 5.41 10.75
CA TRP A 209 8.23 5.53 11.20
C TRP A 209 8.27 6.37 12.48
N LYS A 210 9.21 6.04 13.36
CA LYS A 210 9.65 6.96 14.41
C LYS A 210 10.95 7.61 13.99
N LEU A 211 10.91 8.90 13.70
CA LEU A 211 12.07 9.68 13.32
C LEU A 211 12.00 11.05 13.97
N ASP A 212 12.74 11.21 15.07
CA ASP A 212 12.77 12.47 15.81
C ASP A 212 13.39 13.60 14.97
N PRO A 213 12.95 14.85 15.14
CA PRO A 213 13.54 16.00 14.46
C PRO A 213 15.07 16.03 14.58
N GLY A 214 15.77 16.22 13.45
CA GLY A 214 17.24 16.20 13.38
C GLY A 214 17.88 14.81 13.35
N ALA A 215 17.18 13.74 13.71
CA ALA A 215 17.71 12.38 13.64
C ALA A 215 17.86 11.91 12.18
N ARG A 216 18.88 11.09 11.91
CA ARG A 216 19.18 10.51 10.58
C ARG A 216 18.98 9.00 10.52
N ARG A 217 18.30 8.41 11.49
CA ARG A 217 17.98 6.98 11.49
C ARG A 217 16.66 6.79 12.24
N PRO A 218 15.69 6.05 11.67
CA PRO A 218 14.47 5.74 12.39
C PRO A 218 14.78 4.95 13.67
N ASN A 219 13.98 5.13 14.71
CA ASN A 219 14.07 4.34 15.93
C ASN A 219 13.26 3.04 15.75
N PRO A 220 13.90 1.87 15.57
CA PRO A 220 13.19 0.60 15.44
C PRO A 220 12.56 0.10 16.73
N ASN A 221 12.90 0.70 17.87
CA ASN A 221 12.40 0.30 19.19
C ASN A 221 11.16 1.08 19.63
N GLU A 222 10.60 1.94 18.76
CA GLU A 222 9.31 2.59 19.03
C GLU A 222 8.17 1.60 18.79
N MET A 223 7.23 1.54 19.73
CA MET A 223 6.15 0.55 19.72
C MET A 223 4.78 1.18 19.47
N THR A 224 4.61 2.47 19.78
CA THR A 224 3.28 3.09 19.85
C THR A 224 3.22 4.52 19.34
N ASP A 225 4.33 5.26 19.38
CA ASP A 225 4.38 6.69 19.10
C ASP A 225 5.12 7.00 17.80
N PHE A 226 4.61 6.48 16.67
CA PHE A 226 5.13 6.80 15.34
C PHE A 226 4.78 8.24 14.98
N ASN A 227 5.68 8.93 14.28
CA ASN A 227 5.52 10.37 14.00
C ASN A 227 5.67 10.74 12.52
N LEU A 228 5.93 9.76 11.64
CA LEU A 228 6.08 9.99 10.22
C LEU A 228 5.35 8.88 9.46
N LEU A 229 4.34 9.26 8.70
CA LEU A 229 3.47 8.32 7.98
C LEU A 229 3.66 8.51 6.47
N THR A 230 3.76 7.40 5.73
CA THR A 230 4.26 7.45 4.35
C THR A 230 3.49 6.61 3.36
N LEU A 231 3.37 7.12 2.14
CA LEU A 231 2.96 6.37 0.94
C LEU A 231 4.21 6.07 0.12
N ASN A 232 4.51 4.79 -0.11
CA ASN A 232 5.73 4.34 -0.81
C ASN A 232 7.02 4.96 -0.22
N GLY A 233 7.09 5.06 1.11
CA GLY A 233 8.23 5.66 1.81
C GLY A 233 8.32 7.19 1.70
N LYS A 234 7.35 7.88 1.08
CA LYS A 234 7.30 9.34 1.02
C LYS A 234 6.20 9.92 1.91
N ALA A 235 6.50 11.01 2.59
CA ALA A 235 5.51 11.84 3.28
C ALA A 235 5.21 13.07 2.41
N PHE A 236 3.96 13.52 2.36
CA PHE A 236 3.61 14.75 1.66
C PHE A 236 4.33 15.96 2.30
N PRO A 237 4.95 16.87 1.52
CA PRO A 237 4.78 17.10 0.07
C PRO A 237 5.71 16.32 -0.86
N GLY A 238 6.43 15.30 -0.37
CA GLY A 238 7.34 14.47 -1.18
C GLY A 238 6.67 13.38 -2.03
N THR A 239 5.37 13.13 -1.85
CA THR A 239 4.60 12.14 -2.62
C THR A 239 4.30 12.62 -4.03
N ALA A 240 4.45 11.75 -5.02
CA ALA A 240 4.07 12.02 -6.39
C ALA A 240 2.55 11.83 -6.59
N PRO A 241 1.91 12.65 -7.45
CA PRO A 241 0.49 12.54 -7.74
C PRO A 241 0.17 11.30 -8.59
N MET A 242 -1.08 10.88 -8.57
CA MET A 242 -1.63 9.93 -9.54
C MET A 242 -2.20 10.70 -10.72
N VAL A 243 -1.57 10.61 -11.89
CA VAL A 243 -2.07 11.28 -13.11
C VAL A 243 -2.88 10.31 -13.96
N VAL A 244 -4.11 10.71 -14.30
CA VAL A 244 -5.13 9.90 -14.99
C VAL A 244 -5.85 10.75 -16.03
N ARG A 245 -6.26 10.13 -17.14
CA ARG A 245 -7.13 10.76 -18.15
C ARG A 245 -8.60 10.50 -17.80
N THR A 246 -9.45 11.49 -18.03
CA THR A 246 -10.91 11.36 -17.88
C THR A 246 -11.46 10.13 -18.61
N GLY A 247 -12.36 9.40 -17.95
CA GLY A 247 -12.99 8.16 -18.44
C GLY A 247 -12.15 6.90 -18.25
N GLN A 248 -10.90 6.99 -17.76
CA GLN A 248 -10.08 5.80 -17.52
C GLN A 248 -10.58 5.00 -16.32
N ARG A 249 -10.54 3.68 -16.44
CA ARG A 249 -10.75 2.77 -15.31
C ARG A 249 -9.47 2.66 -14.49
N VAL A 250 -9.54 3.09 -13.24
CA VAL A 250 -8.41 3.15 -12.32
C VAL A 250 -8.51 2.02 -11.30
N ARG A 251 -7.39 1.37 -11.02
CA ARG A 251 -7.20 0.45 -9.90
C ARG A 251 -6.14 1.03 -8.96
N ILE A 252 -6.39 0.98 -7.66
CA ILE A 252 -5.42 1.34 -6.63
C ILE A 252 -5.24 0.14 -5.71
N ARG A 253 -4.01 -0.32 -5.59
CA ARG A 253 -3.57 -1.42 -4.73
C ARG A 253 -2.89 -0.85 -3.50
N LEU A 254 -3.38 -1.21 -2.34
CA LEU A 254 -2.89 -0.77 -1.05
C LEU A 254 -2.39 -2.01 -0.29
N GLY A 255 -1.16 -1.97 0.21
CA GLY A 255 -0.64 -2.94 1.16
C GLY A 255 -0.12 -2.21 2.39
N ASN A 256 -0.31 -2.80 3.56
CA ASN A 256 0.15 -2.22 4.82
C ASN A 256 1.04 -3.21 5.56
N LEU A 257 2.31 -2.84 5.72
CA LEU A 257 3.27 -3.51 6.58
C LEU A 257 3.90 -2.51 7.57
N GLY A 258 3.16 -1.45 7.91
CA GLY A 258 3.48 -0.60 9.04
C GLY A 258 3.51 -1.43 10.34
N PRO A 259 4.40 -1.11 11.29
CA PRO A 259 4.54 -1.84 12.54
C PRO A 259 3.27 -1.99 13.39
N MET A 260 2.33 -1.04 13.35
CA MET A 260 1.24 -0.98 14.33
C MET A 260 -0.08 -0.46 13.75
N ASP A 261 -0.06 0.65 13.01
CA ASP A 261 -1.29 1.34 12.65
C ASP A 261 -2.00 0.76 11.42
N HIS A 262 -3.33 0.70 11.51
CA HIS A 262 -4.20 0.50 10.36
C HIS A 262 -4.40 1.82 9.62
N HIS A 263 -4.80 1.79 8.35
CA HIS A 263 -4.97 3.04 7.60
C HIS A 263 -6.30 3.08 6.84
N PRO A 264 -7.28 3.89 7.28
CA PRO A 264 -8.47 4.17 6.50
C PRO A 264 -8.13 5.14 5.36
N ILE A 265 -7.89 4.65 4.15
CA ILE A 265 -7.53 5.48 3.00
C ILE A 265 -8.80 5.99 2.32
N HIS A 266 -8.98 7.31 2.33
CA HIS A 266 -10.09 8.02 1.72
C HIS A 266 -9.67 8.64 0.38
N LEU A 267 -10.55 8.56 -0.63
CA LEU A 267 -10.40 9.23 -1.93
C LEU A 267 -11.55 10.21 -2.13
N HIS A 268 -11.21 11.48 -2.35
CA HIS A 268 -12.18 12.53 -2.63
C HIS A 268 -12.73 12.40 -4.06
N GLY A 269 -13.93 12.94 -4.30
CA GLY A 269 -14.55 13.04 -5.62
C GLY A 269 -15.09 11.72 -6.20
N TYR A 270 -14.73 10.57 -5.62
CA TYR A 270 -15.06 9.27 -6.18
C TYR A 270 -15.61 8.30 -5.14
N GLN A 271 -16.61 7.51 -5.56
CA GLN A 271 -16.90 6.22 -4.94
C GLN A 271 -16.14 5.14 -5.71
N PHE A 272 -15.63 4.15 -5.00
CA PHE A 272 -14.91 3.03 -5.59
C PHE A 272 -15.48 1.70 -5.10
N ARG A 273 -15.27 0.63 -5.87
CA ARG A 273 -15.57 -0.73 -5.45
C ARG A 273 -14.34 -1.39 -4.84
N ILE A 274 -14.49 -2.11 -3.74
CA ILE A 274 -13.45 -2.98 -3.20
C ILE A 274 -13.48 -4.29 -4.01
N THR A 275 -12.39 -4.60 -4.73
CA THR A 275 -12.35 -5.71 -5.70
C THR A 275 -11.43 -6.86 -5.32
N GLU A 276 -10.42 -6.63 -4.49
CA GLU A 276 -9.50 -7.67 -4.00
C GLU A 276 -9.13 -7.41 -2.53
N THR A 277 -8.95 -8.50 -1.78
CA THR A 277 -8.31 -8.51 -0.45
C THR A 277 -6.98 -9.27 -0.51
N ASP A 278 -6.33 -9.45 0.63
CA ASP A 278 -5.16 -10.34 0.81
C ASP A 278 -5.43 -11.79 0.37
N GLY A 279 -6.68 -12.24 0.42
CA GLY A 279 -7.13 -13.53 -0.11
C GLY A 279 -7.31 -13.57 -1.64
N GLY A 280 -7.05 -12.48 -2.36
CA GLY A 280 -7.23 -12.36 -3.81
C GLY A 280 -8.55 -11.68 -4.19
N ARG A 281 -9.04 -11.95 -5.40
CA ARG A 281 -10.21 -11.26 -5.97
C ARG A 281 -11.50 -11.64 -5.26
N VAL A 282 -12.25 -10.62 -4.83
CA VAL A 282 -13.59 -10.78 -4.28
C VAL A 282 -14.57 -11.07 -5.43
N PRO A 283 -15.44 -12.10 -5.33
CA PRO A 283 -16.47 -12.36 -6.32
C PRO A 283 -17.33 -11.12 -6.57
N GLU A 284 -17.72 -10.85 -7.81
CA GLU A 284 -18.40 -9.60 -8.18
C GLU A 284 -19.69 -9.34 -7.37
N SER A 285 -20.42 -10.39 -7.03
CA SER A 285 -21.64 -10.33 -6.18
C SER A 285 -21.37 -9.95 -4.73
N ALA A 286 -20.12 -10.02 -4.27
CA ALA A 286 -19.68 -9.72 -2.92
C ALA A 286 -18.80 -8.47 -2.84
N GLN A 287 -18.51 -7.81 -3.97
CA GLN A 287 -17.84 -6.51 -3.98
C GLN A 287 -18.84 -5.41 -3.61
N TRP A 288 -18.41 -4.47 -2.77
CA TRP A 288 -19.23 -3.33 -2.33
C TRP A 288 -18.55 -2.01 -2.70
N SER A 289 -19.33 -0.94 -2.70
CA SER A 289 -18.85 0.42 -2.93
C SER A 289 -18.54 1.12 -1.61
N ASP A 290 -17.52 1.96 -1.60
CA ASP A 290 -17.13 2.81 -0.48
C ASP A 290 -16.44 4.08 -1.00
N THR A 291 -16.14 5.00 -0.09
CA THR A 291 -15.27 6.16 -0.31
C THR A 291 -14.01 6.10 0.57
N THR A 292 -14.01 5.25 1.60
CA THR A 292 -12.87 5.05 2.50
C THR A 292 -12.62 3.56 2.70
N VAL A 293 -11.40 3.10 2.48
CA VAL A 293 -11.05 1.69 2.65
C VAL A 293 -10.07 1.52 3.81
N LEU A 294 -10.47 0.73 4.81
CA LEU A 294 -9.56 0.33 5.89
C LEU A 294 -8.54 -0.68 5.36
N VAL A 295 -7.25 -0.37 5.54
CA VAL A 295 -6.12 -1.25 5.25
C VAL A 295 -5.46 -1.68 6.56
N PRO A 296 -5.83 -2.84 7.11
CA PRO A 296 -5.21 -3.38 8.33
C PRO A 296 -3.72 -3.69 8.14
N VAL A 297 -2.96 -3.72 9.24
CA VAL A 297 -1.58 -4.20 9.24
C VAL A 297 -1.55 -5.65 8.77
N GLY A 298 -0.61 -5.98 7.89
CA GLY A 298 -0.48 -7.31 7.30
C GLY A 298 -1.53 -7.63 6.24
N SER A 299 -2.36 -6.67 5.82
CA SER A 299 -3.38 -6.89 4.80
C SER A 299 -3.14 -6.04 3.55
N THR A 300 -3.77 -6.48 2.45
CA THR A 300 -3.90 -5.69 1.23
C THR A 300 -5.37 -5.43 0.91
N ARG A 301 -5.62 -4.31 0.22
CA ARG A 301 -6.93 -3.93 -0.34
C ARG A 301 -6.71 -3.37 -1.73
N THR A 302 -7.59 -3.75 -2.65
CA THR A 302 -7.60 -3.19 -4.01
C THR A 302 -8.94 -2.57 -4.29
N VAL A 303 -8.93 -1.33 -4.77
CA VAL A 303 -10.13 -0.58 -5.13
C VAL A 303 -10.13 -0.21 -6.61
N GLU A 304 -11.31 -0.15 -7.21
CA GLU A 304 -11.50 0.25 -8.61
C GLU A 304 -12.61 1.29 -8.77
N PHE A 305 -12.38 2.26 -9.65
CA PHE A 305 -13.36 3.28 -10.04
C PHE A 305 -13.12 3.73 -11.49
N VAL A 306 -14.05 4.52 -12.04
CA VAL A 306 -13.87 5.20 -13.32
C VAL A 306 -13.58 6.66 -13.00
N ALA A 307 -12.51 7.22 -13.56
CA ALA A 307 -12.12 8.61 -13.34
C ALA A 307 -12.89 9.54 -14.28
N ASP A 308 -14.18 9.73 -14.05
CA ASP A 308 -15.10 10.53 -14.88
C ASP A 308 -15.28 11.99 -14.44
N GLU A 309 -14.70 12.39 -13.31
CA GLU A 309 -14.75 13.76 -12.78
C GLU A 309 -13.36 14.46 -12.86
N PRO A 310 -13.12 15.33 -13.85
CA PRO A 310 -11.88 16.09 -13.98
C PRO A 310 -11.65 16.98 -12.76
N GLY A 311 -10.41 17.00 -12.25
CA GLY A 311 -10.11 17.71 -11.01
C GLY A 311 -8.77 17.32 -10.40
N ASP A 312 -8.46 17.99 -9.30
CA ASP A 312 -7.42 17.58 -8.36
C ASP A 312 -8.10 17.11 -7.07
N TRP A 313 -8.04 15.81 -6.82
CA TRP A 313 -8.76 15.15 -5.75
C TRP A 313 -7.78 14.57 -4.73
N ALA A 314 -7.96 14.90 -3.45
CA ALA A 314 -7.11 14.37 -2.40
C ALA A 314 -7.33 12.87 -2.19
N MET A 315 -6.24 12.13 -1.95
CA MET A 315 -6.27 10.78 -1.41
C MET A 315 -5.38 10.75 -0.17
N HIS A 316 -5.94 10.37 0.97
CA HIS A 316 -5.20 10.43 2.23
C HIS A 316 -5.68 9.42 3.27
N CYS A 317 -4.86 9.16 4.28
CA CYS A 317 -5.30 8.44 5.48
C CYS A 317 -6.28 9.31 6.27
N HIS A 318 -7.38 8.73 6.76
CA HIS A 318 -8.42 9.44 7.49
C HIS A 318 -8.27 9.33 9.03
N MET A 319 -7.11 8.87 9.50
CA MET A 319 -6.69 9.15 10.87
C MET A 319 -6.01 10.52 10.89
N THR A 320 -6.56 11.48 11.64
CA THR A 320 -6.13 12.89 11.61
C THR A 320 -4.64 13.06 11.89
N HIS A 321 -4.06 12.27 12.79
CA HIS A 321 -2.63 12.26 13.08
C HIS A 321 -1.77 11.82 11.87
N HIS A 322 -2.31 10.99 10.98
CA HIS A 322 -1.57 10.37 9.87
C HIS A 322 -1.37 11.29 8.68
N VAL A 323 -2.07 12.41 8.70
CA VAL A 323 -1.96 13.50 7.73
C VAL A 323 -1.20 14.69 8.33
N MET A 324 -0.33 14.41 9.29
CA MET A 324 0.62 15.36 9.89
C MET A 324 2.04 14.81 9.77
N ASN A 325 3.02 15.71 9.73
CA ASN A 325 4.45 15.38 9.61
C ASN A 325 5.17 15.56 10.96
N GLN A 326 5.96 14.58 11.39
CA GLN A 326 6.88 14.66 12.56
C GLN A 326 6.27 15.25 13.86
N MET A 327 5.02 14.89 14.21
CA MET A 327 4.44 15.33 15.50
C MET A 327 5.05 14.67 16.71
N GLY A 328 5.15 15.46 17.78
CA GLY A 328 5.37 14.95 19.13
C GLY A 328 4.10 15.08 19.98
N HIS A 329 3.92 14.17 20.93
CA HIS A 329 2.76 14.11 21.83
C HIS A 329 2.96 14.88 23.15
N GLY A 330 4.10 15.58 23.32
CA GLY A 330 4.48 16.25 24.57
C GLY A 330 4.14 17.75 24.66
N MET A 331 3.44 18.31 23.67
CA MET A 331 3.15 19.76 23.64
C MET A 331 1.88 20.11 24.43
N PRO A 332 1.89 21.21 25.21
CA PRO A 332 0.69 21.66 25.91
C PRO A 332 -0.40 22.13 24.93
N ASN A 333 -1.66 21.98 25.31
CA ASN A 333 -2.78 22.51 24.53
C ASN A 333 -2.86 24.04 24.72
N LEU A 334 -2.63 24.79 23.64
CA LEU A 334 -2.64 26.25 23.64
C LEU A 334 -3.87 26.84 22.92
N ILE A 335 -4.84 26.01 22.50
CA ILE A 335 -6.04 26.46 21.79
C ILE A 335 -6.82 27.46 22.64
N GLY A 336 -7.11 28.63 22.07
CA GLY A 336 -7.80 29.73 22.72
C GLY A 336 -6.92 30.59 23.63
N LEU A 337 -5.62 30.30 23.73
CA LEU A 337 -4.67 31.21 24.37
C LEU A 337 -4.58 32.50 23.56
N LYS A 338 -4.65 33.63 24.25
CA LYS A 338 -4.40 34.97 23.71
C LYS A 338 -2.95 35.34 24.01
N PRO A 339 -2.01 35.15 23.05
CA PRO A 339 -0.58 35.27 23.32
C PRO A 339 -0.10 36.71 23.48
N GLU A 340 -0.96 37.70 23.28
CA GLU A 340 -0.60 39.11 23.32
C GLU A 340 0.01 39.49 24.69
N GLY A 341 1.22 40.06 24.67
CA GLY A 341 2.00 40.40 25.86
C GLY A 341 2.68 39.20 26.56
N PHE A 342 2.25 37.96 26.30
CA PHE A 342 2.98 36.75 26.74
C PHE A 342 4.21 36.52 25.84
N ASP A 343 4.02 36.48 24.53
CA ASP A 343 5.10 36.29 23.56
C ASP A 343 6.15 37.41 23.63
N GLU A 344 5.74 38.64 23.95
CA GLU A 344 6.67 39.76 24.15
C GLU A 344 7.57 39.55 25.38
N LYS A 345 7.00 39.06 26.49
CA LYS A 345 7.77 38.78 27.72
C LYS A 345 8.70 37.59 27.55
N VAL A 346 8.27 36.55 26.83
CA VAL A 346 9.12 35.37 26.59
C VAL A 346 10.21 35.71 25.58
N ARG A 347 9.94 36.50 24.54
CA ARG A 347 10.97 36.95 23.58
C ARG A 347 12.09 37.78 24.20
N ALA A 348 11.84 38.41 25.35
CA ALA A 348 12.91 39.06 26.11
C ALA A 348 13.95 38.08 26.68
N LEU A 349 13.60 36.80 26.82
CA LEU A 349 14.47 35.72 27.31
C LEU A 349 14.87 34.74 26.19
N LEU A 350 13.97 34.48 25.25
CA LEU A 350 14.10 33.56 24.12
C LEU A 350 13.65 34.28 22.84
N PRO A 351 14.55 34.99 22.14
CA PRO A 351 14.21 35.90 21.03
C PRO A 351 13.37 35.27 19.91
N ASP A 352 13.52 33.96 19.70
CA ASP A 352 12.83 33.21 18.65
C ASP A 352 11.56 32.48 19.14
N TYR A 353 11.08 32.78 20.36
CA TYR A 353 9.85 32.19 20.88
C TYR A 353 8.60 32.79 20.23
N MET A 354 7.65 31.91 19.93
CA MET A 354 6.31 32.27 19.48
C MET A 354 5.31 31.19 19.87
N THR A 355 4.11 31.62 20.27
CA THR A 355 3.03 30.71 20.64
C THR A 355 2.44 30.05 19.39
N MET A 356 2.62 28.73 19.30
CA MET A 356 2.14 27.92 18.18
C MET A 356 0.80 27.24 18.51
N GLY A 357 -0.08 27.14 17.51
CA GLY A 357 -1.28 26.31 17.61
C GLY A 357 -2.43 26.88 18.45
N HIS A 358 -2.44 28.19 18.76
CA HIS A 358 -3.47 28.79 19.63
C HIS A 358 -4.81 29.04 18.93
N THR A 359 -4.81 29.08 17.61
CA THR A 359 -5.96 29.23 16.68
C THR A 359 -6.16 27.98 15.82
N GLY A 360 -5.35 26.94 16.04
CA GLY A 360 -5.26 25.74 15.20
C GLY A 360 -3.87 25.59 14.56
N MET A 361 -3.65 24.46 13.87
CA MET A 361 -2.34 24.15 13.26
C MET A 361 -2.15 24.76 11.85
N GLY A 362 -3.17 25.40 11.27
CA GLY A 362 -3.09 26.04 9.95
C GLY A 362 -2.11 27.21 9.92
N ASP A 363 -2.12 28.04 10.96
CA ASP A 363 -1.29 29.25 11.09
C ASP A 363 0.22 28.93 11.09
N MET A 364 0.59 27.69 11.41
CA MET A 364 1.98 27.21 11.32
C MET A 364 2.54 27.34 9.91
N GLU A 365 1.69 27.21 8.89
CA GLU A 365 2.09 27.36 7.49
C GLU A 365 2.42 28.81 7.14
N GLU A 366 1.54 29.73 7.55
CA GLU A 366 1.64 31.15 7.21
C GLU A 366 2.84 31.83 7.90
N MET A 367 3.25 31.31 9.06
CA MET A 367 4.32 31.90 9.87
C MET A 367 5.75 31.61 9.37
N GLY A 368 5.94 30.75 8.35
CA GLY A 368 7.24 30.59 7.67
C GLY A 368 8.41 30.25 8.58
N MET A 369 8.16 29.54 9.69
CA MET A 369 9.16 29.30 10.73
C MET A 369 10.36 28.49 10.21
N PRO A 370 11.59 28.78 10.69
CA PRO A 370 12.74 27.95 10.39
C PRO A 370 12.54 26.53 10.94
N VAL A 371 12.49 25.57 10.03
CA VAL A 371 12.40 24.14 10.37
C VAL A 371 13.79 23.68 10.83
N PRO A 372 13.90 22.89 11.92
CA PRO A 372 15.16 22.30 12.33
C PRO A 372 15.85 21.56 11.17
N ALA A 373 17.19 21.51 11.20
CA ALA A 373 17.93 20.76 10.20
C ALA A 373 17.46 19.29 10.17
N ASN A 374 17.29 18.74 8.98
CA ASN A 374 16.78 17.38 8.78
C ASN A 374 15.39 17.12 9.38
N SER A 375 14.47 18.06 9.17
CA SER A 375 13.07 17.98 9.55
C SER A 375 12.17 18.55 8.46
N ILE A 376 10.88 18.30 8.57
CA ILE A 376 9.85 18.86 7.68
C ILE A 376 8.79 19.62 8.49
N PRO A 377 8.14 20.63 7.89
CA PRO A 377 7.03 21.30 8.53
C PRO A 377 5.93 20.32 8.90
N MET A 378 5.25 20.69 9.97
CA MET A 378 4.12 19.98 10.54
C MET A 378 2.97 19.71 9.55
N VAL A 379 2.72 20.70 8.73
CA VAL A 379 1.69 20.74 7.70
C VAL A 379 2.31 20.46 6.33
N GLY A 380 1.48 20.33 5.30
CA GLY A 380 1.85 19.78 4.01
C GLY A 380 2.70 20.68 3.13
N GLY A 381 2.07 21.24 2.11
CA GLY A 381 2.73 21.94 1.01
C GLY A 381 1.73 22.85 0.31
N HIS A 382 2.10 23.47 -0.80
CA HIS A 382 1.24 24.46 -1.44
C HIS A 382 0.41 23.86 -2.58
N GLY A 383 -0.88 24.21 -2.59
CA GLY A 383 -1.81 23.98 -3.69
C GLY A 383 -2.08 25.26 -4.49
N ARG A 384 -3.10 25.21 -5.37
CA ARG A 384 -3.51 26.37 -6.20
C ARG A 384 -3.97 27.57 -5.37
N TYR A 385 -4.66 27.33 -4.26
CA TYR A 385 -5.31 28.36 -3.45
C TYR A 385 -4.56 28.69 -2.16
N GLY A 386 -3.26 28.37 -2.11
CA GLY A 386 -2.44 28.55 -0.92
C GLY A 386 -2.11 27.21 -0.28
N GLY A 387 -2.08 27.20 1.05
CA GLY A 387 -1.58 26.09 1.82
C GLY A 387 -2.45 24.84 1.89
N ILE A 388 -1.82 23.68 1.81
CA ILE A 388 -2.42 22.38 2.11
C ILE A 388 -1.95 21.98 3.49
N THR A 389 -2.84 22.11 4.47
CA THR A 389 -2.57 21.85 5.89
C THR A 389 -2.48 20.37 6.26
N MET A 390 -2.28 19.49 5.27
CA MET A 390 -2.16 18.03 5.42
C MET A 390 -0.79 17.54 4.95
N GLY A 391 -0.02 16.92 5.83
CA GLY A 391 1.24 16.23 5.56
C GLY A 391 1.08 14.71 5.48
N GLY A 392 2.17 13.96 5.70
CA GLY A 392 2.15 12.52 5.94
C GLY A 392 1.58 11.69 4.78
N MET A 393 0.60 10.84 5.08
CA MET A 393 -0.09 10.01 4.09
C MET A 393 -1.14 10.79 3.30
N PHE A 394 -0.67 11.65 2.40
CA PHE A 394 -1.50 12.44 1.49
C PHE A 394 -0.89 12.39 0.09
N THR A 395 -1.74 12.32 -0.94
CA THR A 395 -1.34 12.57 -2.33
C THR A 395 -2.56 13.09 -3.12
N VAL A 396 -2.35 13.44 -4.38
CA VAL A 396 -3.38 14.02 -5.24
C VAL A 396 -3.61 13.13 -6.46
N LEU A 397 -4.87 12.74 -6.68
CA LEU A 397 -5.35 12.23 -7.96
C LEU A 397 -5.62 13.42 -8.89
N LYS A 398 -4.85 13.52 -9.98
CA LYS A 398 -4.98 14.56 -11.00
C LYS A 398 -5.65 13.95 -12.24
N VAL A 399 -6.92 14.29 -12.45
CA VAL A 399 -7.72 13.84 -13.60
C VAL A 399 -7.79 14.96 -14.63
N ARG A 400 -7.43 14.67 -15.88
CA ARG A 400 -7.41 15.66 -16.97
C ARG A 400 -8.07 15.15 -18.24
N ASP A 401 -8.83 16.05 -18.86
CA ASP A 401 -9.27 15.90 -20.23
C ASP A 401 -8.08 16.02 -21.18
N GLY A 402 -8.10 15.26 -22.28
CA GLY A 402 -7.12 15.39 -23.36
C GLY A 402 -5.65 15.08 -22.98
N LEU A 403 -5.40 14.36 -21.88
CA LEU A 403 -4.05 14.07 -21.38
C LEU A 403 -3.16 13.41 -22.45
N THR A 404 -2.06 14.06 -22.84
CA THR A 404 -1.10 13.59 -23.85
C THR A 404 0.11 12.85 -23.27
N SER A 405 0.42 13.06 -21.99
CA SER A 405 1.46 12.34 -21.24
C SER A 405 1.07 12.19 -19.78
N TYR A 406 1.70 11.27 -19.04
CA TYR A 406 1.44 11.06 -17.60
C TYR A 406 2.41 11.82 -16.68
N ALA A 407 3.09 12.85 -17.20
CA ALA A 407 3.81 13.82 -16.35
C ALA A 407 2.80 14.64 -15.52
N ASP A 408 3.25 15.27 -14.43
CA ASP A 408 2.40 16.14 -13.62
C ASP A 408 1.86 17.31 -14.49
N PRO A 409 0.53 17.41 -14.69
CA PRO A 409 -0.07 18.44 -15.53
C PRO A 409 -0.20 19.80 -14.83
N GLY A 410 0.30 19.95 -13.60
CA GLY A 410 0.09 21.15 -12.78
C GLY A 410 -1.26 21.13 -12.08
N TRP A 411 -1.70 22.28 -11.54
CA TRP A 411 -2.96 22.41 -10.80
C TRP A 411 -4.18 22.48 -11.71
N TYR A 412 -5.28 21.85 -11.29
CA TYR A 412 -6.54 21.91 -12.03
C TYR A 412 -7.14 23.32 -12.00
N GLU A 413 -7.71 23.75 -13.12
CA GLU A 413 -8.43 25.02 -13.24
C GLU A 413 -9.92 24.79 -13.06
N ASN A 414 -10.45 25.15 -11.89
CA ASN A 414 -11.87 24.96 -11.62
C ASN A 414 -12.71 25.99 -12.42
N PRO A 415 -13.79 25.58 -13.09
CA PRO A 415 -14.76 26.51 -13.64
C PRO A 415 -15.32 27.42 -12.54
N LEU A 416 -15.43 28.73 -12.81
CA LEU A 416 -15.92 29.70 -11.82
C LEU A 416 -17.34 29.36 -11.31
N SER A 417 -18.16 28.73 -12.15
CA SER A 417 -19.53 28.32 -11.80
C SER A 417 -19.59 27.15 -10.82
N THR A 418 -18.51 26.39 -10.65
CA THR A 418 -18.44 25.22 -9.76
C THR A 418 -17.47 25.44 -8.60
N GLN A 419 -17.13 26.69 -8.31
CA GLN A 419 -16.17 27.05 -7.27
C GLN A 419 -16.87 27.67 -6.06
N ALA A 420 -16.50 27.22 -4.87
CA ALA A 420 -16.88 27.89 -3.64
C ALA A 420 -16.23 29.28 -3.57
N ARG A 421 -16.97 30.28 -3.09
CA ARG A 421 -16.50 31.64 -2.90
C ARG A 421 -17.01 32.19 -1.58
N GLY A 422 -16.43 33.30 -1.13
CA GLY A 422 -17.03 34.08 -0.05
C GLY A 422 -18.47 34.46 -0.42
N ALA A 423 -19.39 34.30 0.54
CA ALA A 423 -20.77 34.73 0.39
C ALA A 423 -20.84 36.26 0.36
N GLU A 424 -21.59 36.83 -0.58
CA GLU A 424 -21.79 38.27 -0.61
C GLU A 424 -22.80 38.69 0.47
N ARG A 425 -22.63 39.87 1.06
CA ARG A 425 -23.55 40.37 2.11
C ARG A 425 -25.00 40.39 1.65
N ALA A 426 -25.24 40.76 0.39
CA ALA A 426 -26.58 40.76 -0.18
C ALA A 426 -27.21 39.36 -0.25
N GLU A 427 -26.40 38.32 -0.49
CA GLU A 427 -26.86 36.93 -0.49
C GLU A 427 -27.17 36.46 0.92
N LEU A 428 -26.28 36.75 1.88
CA LEU A 428 -26.50 36.45 3.29
C LEU A 428 -27.80 37.09 3.79
N LEU A 429 -28.02 38.37 3.51
CA LEU A 429 -29.24 39.09 3.90
C LEU A 429 -30.49 38.55 3.18
N ARG A 430 -30.40 38.24 1.88
CA ARG A 430 -31.49 37.61 1.12
C ARG A 430 -31.90 36.27 1.75
N ASP A 431 -30.92 35.52 2.24
CA ASP A 431 -31.10 34.19 2.81
C ASP A 431 -31.33 34.24 4.34
N GLY A 432 -31.46 35.44 4.93
CA GLY A 432 -31.81 35.64 6.34
C GLY A 432 -30.67 35.42 7.34
N ILE A 433 -29.42 35.44 6.88
CA ILE A 433 -28.22 35.23 7.69
C ILE A 433 -27.64 36.59 8.10
N ASP A 434 -27.79 36.95 9.37
CA ASP A 434 -27.14 38.13 9.95
C ASP A 434 -25.85 37.71 10.68
N VAL A 435 -24.70 37.98 10.03
CA VAL A 435 -23.36 37.72 10.60
C VAL A 435 -22.90 38.81 11.56
N ASP A 436 -23.58 39.97 11.59
CA ASP A 436 -23.28 41.10 12.47
C ASP A 436 -24.17 41.08 13.73
N GLY A 437 -25.23 40.28 13.73
CA GLY A 437 -26.16 40.09 14.84
C GLY A 437 -25.51 39.30 15.99
N GLN A 438 -25.45 39.90 17.19
CA GLN A 438 -25.13 39.14 18.40
C GLN A 438 -26.15 38.00 18.59
N PRO A 439 -25.75 36.83 19.13
CA PRO A 439 -26.66 35.72 19.38
C PRO A 439 -27.85 36.24 20.18
N GLY A 440 -29.04 36.15 19.57
CA GLY A 440 -30.26 36.72 20.08
C GLY A 440 -30.49 36.35 21.53
N ALA A 441 -30.81 37.37 22.34
CA ALA A 441 -31.58 37.17 23.54
C ALA A 441 -32.76 36.26 23.18
N ILE A 442 -32.88 35.14 23.90
CA ILE A 442 -34.11 34.38 23.91
C ILE A 442 -35.16 35.36 24.43
N ASP A 443 -36.10 35.73 23.56
CA ASP A 443 -37.29 36.49 23.93
C ASP A 443 -38.06 35.68 24.96
N ASP A 444 -37.85 35.99 26.23
CA ASP A 444 -38.70 35.60 27.34
C ASP A 444 -39.95 36.49 27.30
N GLU A 445 -40.84 36.21 26.33
CA GLU A 445 -42.22 36.68 26.35
C GLU A 445 -43.18 35.47 26.39
N GLY A 446 -43.43 35.00 27.61
CA GLY A 446 -44.78 34.71 28.11
C GLY A 446 -45.54 33.49 27.56
N ALA A 447 -45.50 32.39 28.32
CA ALA A 447 -46.67 31.56 28.62
C ALA A 447 -46.48 30.82 29.96
#